data_AF-A0A6A4IEZ3-F1
#
_entry.id   AF-A0A6A4IEZ3-F1
#
_cell.length_a   1.000
_cell.length_b   1.000
_cell.length_c   1.000
_cell.angle_alpha   90.00
_cell.angle_beta   90.00
_cell.angle_gamma   90.00
#
_symmetry.space_group_name_H-M   'P 1'
#
loop_
_entity.id
_entity.type
_entity.pdbx_description
1 polymer ?
#
loop_
_entity_poly.entity_id
_entity_poly.type
_entity_poly.pdbx_seq_one_letter_code
_entity_poly.pdbx_strand_id
1 'polypeptide(L)'
;MAENIPKFDEATQKELAVFLEKEQTQAKIHSSVHNFTTMCWDKCITSTPSTRFSRSEESCLVSCVDRFLDTSIFLVKQIQERRGSQ
;
A
#
# COMPACT_ATOMS: atom_id res chain seq x y z
N MET A 1 -13.33 4.22 29.72
CA MET A 1 -12.59 5.41 29.28
C MET A 1 -13.23 5.87 27.98
N ALA A 2 -14.25 6.71 28.06
CA ALA A 2 -14.87 7.35 26.89
C ALA A 2 -14.83 8.85 27.18
N GLU A 3 -13.66 9.45 26.94
CA GLU A 3 -13.43 10.86 27.22
C GLU A 3 -13.95 11.69 26.06
N ASN A 4 -14.80 12.66 26.40
CA ASN A 4 -15.29 13.80 25.61
C ASN A 4 -14.65 13.97 24.23
N ILE A 5 -15.36 13.53 23.19
CA ILE A 5 -15.15 14.08 21.85
C ILE A 5 -15.74 15.50 21.88
N PRO A 6 -14.93 16.57 21.72
CA PRO A 6 -15.45 17.92 21.63
C PRO A 6 -16.49 17.97 20.51
N LYS A 7 -17.67 18.54 20.79
CA LYS A 7 -18.69 18.76 19.77
C LYS A 7 -18.17 19.83 18.80
N PHE A 8 -17.51 19.37 17.75
CA PHE A 8 -17.09 20.19 16.62
C PHE A 8 -18.34 20.67 15.86
N ASP A 9 -18.31 21.92 15.39
CA ASP A 9 -19.30 22.43 14.44
C ASP A 9 -19.20 21.70 13.09
N GLU A 10 -20.23 21.81 12.25
CA GLU A 10 -20.32 21.06 10.99
C GLU A 10 -19.15 21.32 10.04
N ALA A 11 -18.62 22.55 9.99
CA ALA A 11 -17.49 22.87 9.15
C ALA A 11 -16.21 22.19 9.64
N THR A 12 -15.96 22.23 10.96
CA THR A 12 -14.82 21.53 11.58
C THR A 12 -14.92 20.01 11.44
N GLN A 13 -16.11 19.42 11.54
CA GLN A 13 -16.31 17.98 11.30
C GLN A 13 -15.95 17.57 9.86
N LYS A 14 -16.35 18.38 8.88
CA LYS A 14 -16.03 18.14 7.48
C LYS A 14 -14.53 18.28 7.20
N GLU A 15 -13.88 19.28 7.77
CA GLU A 15 -12.42 19.45 7.66
C GLU A 15 -11.68 18.28 8.29
N LEU A 16 -12.08 17.85 9.49
CA LEU A 16 -11.48 16.71 10.18
C LEU A 16 -11.67 15.42 9.39
N ALA A 17 -12.83 15.21 8.76
CA ALA A 17 -13.08 14.03 7.93
C ALA A 17 -12.11 13.99 6.73
N VAL A 18 -11.91 15.11 6.04
CA VAL A 18 -10.95 15.22 4.92
C VAL A 18 -9.52 15.00 5.41
N PHE A 19 -9.16 15.58 6.55
CA PHE A 19 -7.84 15.39 7.16
C PHE A 19 -7.60 13.91 7.49
N LEU A 20 -8.55 13.25 8.15
CA LEU A 20 -8.45 11.83 8.50
C LEU A 20 -8.34 10.94 7.26
N GLU A 21 -9.10 11.22 6.20
CA GLU A 21 -9.02 10.47 4.95
C GLU A 21 -7.62 10.58 4.32
N LYS A 22 -7.04 11.79 4.32
CA LYS A 22 -5.68 12.04 3.83
C LYS A 22 -4.64 11.27 4.65
N GLU A 23 -4.68 11.37 5.98
CA GLU A 23 -3.75 10.68 6.87
C GLU A 23 -3.86 9.16 6.76
N GLN A 24 -5.09 8.63 6.65
CA GLN A 24 -5.31 7.20 6.42
C GLN A 24 -4.75 6.75 5.07
N THR A 25 -4.90 7.56 4.02
CA THR A 25 -4.34 7.26 2.70
C THR A 25 -2.81 7.22 2.76
N GLN A 26 -2.19 8.18 3.44
CA GLN A 26 -0.75 8.19 3.65
C GLN A 26 -0.29 6.95 4.44
N ALA A 27 -0.97 6.61 5.54
CA ALA A 27 -0.66 5.41 6.33
C ALA A 27 -0.75 4.11 5.51
N LYS A 28 -1.77 3.98 4.64
CA LYS A 28 -1.91 2.84 3.71
C LYS A 28 -0.74 2.75 2.73
N ILE A 29 -0.26 3.88 2.20
CA ILE A 29 0.90 3.92 1.31
C ILE A 29 2.15 3.45 2.06
N HIS A 30 2.41 3.97 3.27
CA HIS A 30 3.55 3.54 4.08
C HIS A 30 3.51 2.03 4.39
N SER A 31 2.34 1.50 4.74
CA SER A 31 2.16 0.06 4.96
C SER A 31 2.45 -0.75 3.70
N SER A 32 2.03 -0.25 2.53
CA SER A 32 2.28 -0.90 1.24
C SER A 32 3.78 -0.90 0.90
N VAL A 33 4.47 0.23 1.12
CA VAL A 33 5.93 0.34 0.94
C VAL A 33 6.65 -0.67 1.83
N HIS A 34 6.28 -0.78 3.11
CA HIS A 34 6.89 -1.73 4.03
C HIS A 34 6.66 -3.19 3.59
N ASN A 35 5.44 -3.52 3.17
CA ASN A 35 5.09 -4.83 2.66
C ASN A 35 5.91 -5.20 1.41
N PHE A 36 5.98 -4.29 0.43
CA PHE A 36 6.76 -4.52 -0.80
C PHE A 36 8.24 -4.62 -0.52
N THR A 37 8.77 -3.79 0.38
CA THR A 37 10.18 -3.85 0.77
C THR A 37 10.51 -5.22 1.33
N THR A 38 9.73 -5.72 2.29
CA THR A 38 9.96 -7.03 2.92
C THR A 38 9.83 -8.16 1.89
N MET A 39 8.72 -8.20 1.16
CA MET A 39 8.44 -9.27 0.19
C MET A 39 9.47 -9.31 -0.94
N CYS A 40 9.83 -8.16 -1.51
CA CYS A 40 10.75 -8.11 -2.63
C CYS A 40 12.21 -8.27 -2.19
N TRP A 41 12.54 -7.88 -0.96
CA TRP A 41 13.84 -8.19 -0.37
C TRP A 41 14.07 -9.70 -0.33
N ASP A 42 13.15 -10.46 0.27
CA ASP A 42 13.28 -11.92 0.40
C ASP A 42 13.34 -12.65 -0.95
N LYS A 43 12.72 -12.08 -1.99
CA LYS A 43 12.69 -12.66 -3.34
C LYS A 43 13.91 -12.31 -4.18
N CYS A 44 14.38 -11.08 -4.10
CA CYS A 44 15.38 -10.54 -5.03
C CYS A 44 16.79 -10.52 -4.43
N ILE A 45 16.92 -10.43 -3.11
CA ILE A 45 18.21 -10.30 -2.43
C ILE A 45 18.56 -11.64 -1.77
N THR A 46 19.24 -12.49 -2.54
CA THR A 46 19.62 -13.86 -2.12
C THR A 46 21.02 -13.96 -1.54
N SER A 47 21.80 -12.89 -1.62
CA SER A 47 23.16 -12.78 -1.08
C SER A 47 23.31 -11.39 -0.46
N THR A 48 24.25 -11.22 0.46
CA THR A 48 24.54 -9.91 1.04
C THR A 48 24.95 -8.94 -0.08
N PRO A 49 24.17 -7.86 -0.32
CA PRO A 49 24.54 -6.87 -1.31
C PRO A 49 25.88 -6.22 -0.96
N SER A 50 26.61 -5.76 -1.98
CA SER A 50 27.79 -4.92 -1.78
C SER A 50 27.33 -3.49 -1.39
N THR A 51 28.13 -2.48 -1.70
CA THR A 51 27.75 -1.06 -1.50
C THR A 51 26.58 -0.59 -2.37
N ARG A 52 26.19 -1.39 -3.37
CA ARG A 52 25.09 -1.15 -4.30
C ARG A 52 24.46 -2.47 -4.73
N PHE A 53 23.21 -2.40 -5.16
CA PHE A 53 22.57 -3.51 -5.86
C PHE A 53 23.25 -3.77 -7.20
N SER A 54 23.33 -5.03 -7.57
CA SER A 54 23.66 -5.46 -8.93
C SER A 54 22.52 -5.13 -9.89
N ARG A 55 22.82 -5.06 -11.19
CA ARG A 55 21.80 -4.80 -12.24
C ARG A 55 20.65 -5.81 -12.21
N SER A 56 20.94 -7.06 -11.86
CA SER A 56 19.95 -8.14 -11.72
C SER A 56 19.04 -7.93 -10.51
N GLU A 57 19.60 -7.52 -9.37
CA GLU A 57 18.81 -7.21 -8.16
C GLU A 57 17.91 -5.99 -8.39
N GLU A 58 18.44 -4.91 -8.98
CA GLU A 58 17.64 -3.72 -9.34
C GLU A 58 16.48 -4.08 -10.26
N SER A 59 16.75 -4.84 -11.32
CA SER A 59 15.71 -5.27 -12.28
C SER A 59 14.67 -6.20 -11.62
N CYS A 60 15.11 -7.07 -10.71
CA CYS A 60 14.21 -7.94 -9.95
C CYS A 60 13.30 -7.13 -9.04
N LEU A 61 13.83 -6.15 -8.30
CA LEU A 61 13.05 -5.32 -7.37
C LEU A 61 11.95 -4.54 -8.10
N VAL A 62 12.27 -3.93 -9.25
CA VAL A 62 11.28 -3.25 -10.11
C VAL A 62 10.20 -4.25 -10.55
N SER A 63 10.63 -5.37 -11.14
CA SER A 63 9.70 -6.40 -11.64
C SER A 63 8.85 -7.02 -10.54
N CYS A 64 9.36 -7.12 -9.32
CA CYS A 64 8.66 -7.69 -8.17
C CYS A 64 7.45 -6.84 -7.77
N VAL A 65 7.64 -5.53 -7.67
CA VAL A 65 6.55 -4.60 -7.33
C VAL A 65 5.53 -4.55 -8.46
N ASP A 66 5.97 -4.38 -9.71
CA ASP A 66 5.08 -4.31 -10.88
C ASP A 66 4.20 -5.57 -10.99
N ARG A 67 4.80 -6.76 -10.87
CA ARG A 67 4.06 -8.03 -10.92
C ARG A 67 3.03 -8.15 -9.80
N PHE A 68 3.35 -7.67 -8.59
CA PHE A 68 2.40 -7.70 -7.49
C PHE A 68 1.20 -6.80 -7.79
N LEU A 69 1.44 -5.59 -8.28
CA LEU A 69 0.39 -4.63 -8.61
C LEU A 69 -0.48 -5.14 -9.77
N ASP A 70 0.13 -5.65 -10.84
CA ASP A 70 -0.57 -6.22 -11.99
C ASP A 70 -1.48 -7.38 -11.57
N THR A 71 -0.94 -8.31 -10.77
CA THR A 71 -1.70 -9.45 -10.27
C THR A 71 -2.83 -9.01 -9.34
N SER A 72 -2.57 -8.04 -8.47
CA SER A 72 -3.60 -7.51 -7.55
C SER A 72 -4.75 -6.86 -8.30
N ILE A 73 -4.44 -6.04 -9.32
CA ILE A 73 -5.46 -5.41 -10.18
C ILE A 73 -6.24 -6.47 -10.95
N PHE A 74 -5.55 -7.47 -11.51
CA PHE A 74 -6.19 -8.58 -12.20
C PHE A 74 -7.19 -9.32 -11.29
N LEU A 75 -6.77 -9.67 -10.07
CA LEU A 75 -7.63 -10.35 -9.09
C LEU A 75 -8.85 -9.50 -8.70
N VAL A 76 -8.66 -8.20 -8.45
CA VAL A 76 -9.76 -7.28 -8.12
C VAL A 76 -10.76 -7.21 -9.28
N LYS A 77 -10.29 -7.07 -10.53
CA LYS A 77 -11.16 -7.06 -11.72
C LYS A 77 -11.97 -8.36 -11.82
N GLN A 78 -11.32 -9.50 -11.67
CA GLN A 78 -11.98 -10.81 -11.69
C GLN A 78 -13.04 -10.96 -10.59
N ILE A 79 -12.77 -10.46 -9.38
CA ILE A 79 -13.75 -10.47 -8.29
C ILE A 79 -14.95 -9.56 -8.62
N GLN A 80 -14.71 -8.37 -9.18
CA GLN A 80 -15.76 -7.44 -9.58
C GLN A 80 -16.66 -8.01 -10.67
N GLU A 81 -16.08 -8.62 -11.71
CA GLU A 81 -16.82 -9.30 -12.79
C GLU A 81 -17.73 -10.41 -12.24
N ARG A 82 -17.22 -11.23 -11.31
CA ARG A 82 -18.01 -12.30 -10.67
C ARG A 82 -19.13 -11.76 -9.79
N ARG A 83 -18.92 -10.64 -9.08
CA ARG A 83 -19.95 -9.99 -8.26
C ARG A 83 -21.06 -9.36 -9.09
N GLY A 84 -20.76 -8.82 -10.27
CA GLY A 84 -21.77 -8.26 -11.18
C GLY A 84 -22.55 -9.32 -12.00
N SER A 85 -22.15 -10.58 -11.92
CA SER A 85 -22.83 -11.73 -12.55
C SER A 85 -23.75 -12.51 -11.58
N GLN A 86 -23.89 -12.02 -10.34
CA GLN A 86 -24.90 -12.44 -9.37
C GLN A 86 -26.01 -11.39 -9.30
#